data_AF-A0A926ART1-F1
#
_entry.id   AF-A0A926ART1-F1
#
_cell.length_a   1.000
_cell.length_b   1.000
_cell.length_c   1.000
_cell.angle_alpha   90.00
_cell.angle_beta   90.00
_cell.angle_gamma   90.00
#
_symmetry.space_group_name_H-M   'P 1'
#
loop_
_entity.id
_entity.type
_entity.pdbx_description
1 polymer ?
#
loop_
_entity_poly.entity_id
_entity_poly.type
_entity_poly.pdbx_seq_one_letter_code
_entity_poly.pdbx_strand_id
1 'polypeptide(L)' 'MTEHLDNREAREPQRRELDLMGHLPGLLAKALKSPGWQAHLGDIDTAQMNSRAALATLPVLRKSD' A
#
# COMPACT_ATOMS: atom_id res chain seq x y z
N MET A 1 15.74 -14.89 -25.38
CA MET A 1 15.19 -14.74 -24.02
C MET A 1 14.83 -13.28 -23.87
N THR A 2 13.59 -12.94 -23.52
CA THR A 2 13.26 -11.57 -23.12
C THR A 2 14.00 -11.27 -21.82
N GLU A 3 14.54 -10.07 -21.69
CA GLU A 3 15.29 -9.64 -20.51
C GLU A 3 14.42 -9.50 -19.25
N HIS A 4 13.09 -9.40 -19.43
CA HIS A 4 12.08 -9.30 -18.37
C HIS A 4 11.11 -10.48 -18.40
N LEU A 5 10.60 -10.86 -17.22
CA LEU A 5 9.56 -11.89 -17.04
C LEU A 5 8.16 -11.28 -17.12
N ASP A 6 7.98 -10.01 -16.75
CA ASP A 6 6.71 -9.29 -16.87
C ASP A 6 6.83 -7.79 -17.25
N ASN A 7 5.68 -7.18 -17.57
CA ASN A 7 5.58 -5.77 -17.95
C ASN A 7 5.78 -4.78 -16.78
N ARG A 8 5.70 -5.24 -15.52
CA ARG A 8 5.89 -4.41 -14.32
C ARG A 8 7.37 -4.20 -13.98
N GLU A 9 8.27 -5.03 -14.51
CA GLU A 9 9.73 -4.87 -14.40
C GLU A 9 10.21 -3.63 -15.15
N ALA A 10 9.78 -3.44 -16.40
CA ALA A 10 10.22 -2.35 -17.27
C ALA A 10 9.35 -1.07 -17.22
N ARG A 11 8.27 -1.05 -16.43
CA ARG A 11 7.35 0.09 -16.40
C ARG A 11 8.02 1.37 -15.88
N GLU A 12 7.62 2.49 -16.48
CA GLU A 12 8.02 3.83 -16.06
C GLU A 12 7.76 4.06 -14.56
N PRO A 13 8.70 4.70 -13.83
CA PRO A 13 8.56 4.94 -12.39
C PRO A 13 7.27 5.67 -12.01
N GLN A 14 6.85 6.67 -12.79
CA GLN A 14 5.62 7.43 -12.51
C GLN A 14 4.38 6.54 -12.67
N ARG A 15 4.37 5.65 -13.67
CA ARG A 15 3.26 4.69 -13.86
C ARG A 15 3.21 3.67 -12.73
N ARG A 16 4.36 3.22 -12.24
CA ARG A 16 4.46 2.34 -11.06
C ARG A 16 3.90 3.03 -9.82
N GLU A 17 4.25 4.29 -9.60
CA GLU A 17 3.78 5.05 -8.44
C GLU A 17 2.26 5.20 -8.43
N LEU A 18 1.68 5.64 -9.55
CA LEU A 18 0.22 5.77 -9.69
C LEU A 18 -0.50 4.44 -9.49
N ASP A 19 0.05 3.34 -10.03
CA ASP A 19 -0.50 1.99 -9.86
C ASP A 19 -0.48 1.56 -8.38
N LEU A 20 0.64 1.75 -7.68
CA LEU A 20 0.78 1.38 -6.27
C LEU A 20 -0.15 2.21 -5.38
N MET A 21 -0.17 3.52 -5.58
CA MET A 21 -0.99 4.43 -4.77
C MET A 21 -2.48 4.28 -5.06
N GLY A 22 -2.87 3.91 -6.29
CA GLY A 22 -4.26 3.59 -6.62
C GLY A 22 -4.77 2.29 -5.96
N HIS A 23 -3.89 1.31 -5.72
CA HIS A 23 -4.25 0.06 -5.05
C HIS A 23 -4.25 0.15 -3.52
N LEU A 24 -3.50 1.09 -2.95
CA LEU A 24 -3.29 1.19 -1.50
C LEU A 24 -4.60 1.34 -0.69
N PRO A 25 -5.57 2.20 -1.07
CA PRO A 25 -6.85 2.29 -0.36
C PRO A 25 -7.58 0.95 -0.24
N GLY A 26 -7.66 0.22 -1.36
CA GLY A 26 -8.34 -1.07 -1.40
C GLY A 26 -7.62 -2.16 -0.61
N LEU A 27 -6.29 -2.10 -0.50
CA LEU A 27 -5.50 -2.99 0.34
C LEU A 27 -5.78 -2.73 1.83
N LEU A 28 -5.75 -1.47 2.25
CA LEU A 28 -5.99 -1.08 3.65
C LEU A 28 -7.43 -1.41 4.08
N ALA A 29 -8.42 -1.16 3.21
CA ALA A 29 -9.81 -1.53 3.47
C ALA A 29 -10.00 -3.04 3.68
N LYS A 30 -9.17 -3.88 3.02
CA LYS A 30 -9.16 -5.33 3.27
C LYS A 30 -8.43 -5.67 4.57
N ALA A 31 -7.31 -5.01 4.87
CA ALA A 31 -6.55 -5.24 6.10
C ALA A 31 -7.39 -4.95 7.35
N LEU A 32 -8.12 -3.83 7.37
CA LEU A 32 -8.98 -3.42 8.49
C LEU A 32 -10.11 -4.42 8.82
N LYS A 33 -10.39 -5.40 7.95
CA LYS A 33 -11.34 -6.49 8.25
C LYS A 33 -10.79 -7.52 9.23
N SER A 34 -9.49 -7.50 9.50
CA SER A 34 -8.84 -8.43 10.40
C SER A 34 -8.49 -7.74 11.72
N PRO A 35 -8.76 -8.37 12.88
CA PRO A 35 -8.62 -7.71 14.18
C PRO A 35 -7.20 -7.20 14.47
N GLY A 36 -6.16 -7.95 14.10
CA GLY A 36 -4.76 -7.54 14.33
C GLY A 36 -4.38 -6.29 13.55
N TRP A 37 -4.77 -6.21 12.27
CA TRP A 37 -4.51 -5.03 11.46
C TRP A 37 -5.37 -3.84 11.88
N GLN A 38 -6.63 -4.05 12.30
CA GLN A 38 -7.46 -2.98 12.85
C GLN A 38 -6.85 -2.43 14.15
N ALA A 39 -6.36 -3.31 15.04
CA ALA A 39 -5.70 -2.88 16.27
C ALA A 39 -4.41 -2.08 16.00
N HIS A 40 -3.62 -2.49 15.00
CA HIS A 40 -2.38 -1.81 14.63
C HIS A 40 -2.62 -0.48 13.90
N LEU A 41 -3.50 -0.48 12.90
CA LEU A 41 -3.74 0.69 12.05
C LEU A 41 -4.72 1.69 12.67
N GLY A 42 -5.60 1.25 13.56
CA GLY A 42 -6.69 2.05 14.12
C GLY A 42 -7.74 2.42 13.08
N ASP A 43 -8.52 3.46 13.42
CA ASP A 43 -9.55 4.00 12.54
C ASP A 43 -8.95 5.03 11.59
N ILE A 44 -8.60 4.57 10.38
CA ILE A 44 -8.05 5.40 9.30
C ILE A 44 -9.05 5.55 8.15
N ASP A 45 -9.07 6.73 7.52
CA ASP A 45 -9.76 6.92 6.24
C ASP A 45 -8.91 6.34 5.11
N THR A 46 -9.22 5.11 4.71
CA THR A 46 -8.47 4.40 3.66
C THR A 46 -8.55 5.10 2.30
N ALA A 47 -9.60 5.88 2.02
CA ALA A 47 -9.73 6.58 0.73
C ALA A 47 -8.68 7.70 0.55
N GLN A 48 -8.21 8.27 1.66
CA GLN A 48 -7.14 9.29 1.68
C GLN A 48 -5.74 8.68 1.57
N MET A 49 -5.60 7.37 1.74
CA MET A 49 -4.31 6.65 1.67
C MET A 49 -3.92 6.35 0.22
N ASN A 50 -3.75 7.41 -0.58
CA ASN A 50 -3.51 7.36 -2.02
C ASN A 50 -2.24 8.13 -2.44
N SER A 51 -1.33 8.39 -1.50
CA SER A 51 -0.06 9.06 -1.75
C SER A 51 1.03 8.59 -0.78
N ARG A 52 2.30 8.81 -1.12
CA ARG A 52 3.42 8.49 -0.22
C ARG A 52 3.37 9.26 1.09
N ALA A 53 2.96 10.53 1.02
CA ALA A 53 2.83 11.36 2.20
C ALA A 53 1.76 10.80 3.15
N ALA A 54 0.61 10.39 2.60
CA ALA A 54 -0.45 9.73 3.36
C ALA A 54 0.00 8.38 3.93
N LEU A 55 0.66 7.53 3.13
CA LEU A 55 1.20 6.25 3.60
C LEU A 55 2.21 6.43 4.76
N ALA A 56 3.03 7.47 4.71
CA ALA A 56 4.04 7.74 5.73
C ALA A 56 3.46 8.16 7.10
N THR A 57 2.17 8.49 7.19
CA THR A 57 1.52 8.80 8.48
C THR A 57 1.09 7.54 9.23
N LEU A 58 1.06 6.38 8.57
CA LEU A 58 0.64 5.13 9.20
C LEU A 58 1.71 4.59 10.17
N PRO A 59 1.30 3.92 11.27
CA PRO A 59 2.23 3.33 12.21
C PRO A 59 3.04 2.21 11.56
N VAL A 60 4.35 2.22 11.80
CA VAL A 60 5.26 1.15 11.34
C VAL A 60 5.05 -0.08 12.21
N LEU A 61 4.68 -1.20 11.60
CA LEU A 61 4.62 -2.50 12.29
C LEU A 61 6.04 -2.97 12.62
N ARG A 62 6.37 -3.10 13.91
CA ARG A 62 7.64 -3.67 14.37
C ARG A 62 7.47 -5.15 14.65
N LYS A 63 8.59 -5.87 14.69
CA LYS A 63 8.61 -7.31 14.99
C LYS A 63 8.12 -7.65 16.41
N SER A 64 8.22 -6.70 17.34
CA SER A 64 7.77 -6.84 18.73
C SER A 64 6.26 -6.69 18.90
N ASP A 65 5.60 -6.12 17.90
CA ASP A 65 4.18 -5.77 17.94
C ASP A 65 3.30 -6.96 17.52
#